data_AF-A0A416CFA0-F1
#
_entry.id   AF-A0A416CFA0-F1
#
_cell.length_a   1.000
_cell.length_b   1.000
_cell.length_c   1.000
_cell.angle_alpha   90.00
_cell.angle_beta   90.00
_cell.angle_gamma   90.00
#
_symmetry.space_group_name_H-M   'P 1'
#
loop_
_entity.id
_entity.type
_entity.pdbx_description
1 polymer ?
#
loop_
_entity_poly.entity_id
_entity_poly.type
_entity_poly.pdbx_seq_one_letter_code
_entity_poly.pdbx_strand_id
1 'polypeptide(L)' 'MKQVKFKDIENNEVHGGILTDDGDVICGCCGGLIPADELTEEYGHVILEEFSEWVSLDKAILD' A
#
# COMPACT_ATOMS: atom_id res chain seq x y z
N MET A 1 9.63 8.37 -3.51
CA MET A 1 9.20 7.24 -2.66
C MET A 1 8.47 7.74 -1.41
N LYS A 2 7.31 7.16 -1.08
CA LYS A 2 6.51 7.49 0.12
C LYS A 2 6.00 6.23 0.79
N GLN A 3 5.73 6.27 2.09
CA GLN A 3 4.94 5.21 2.73
C GLN A 3 3.47 5.36 2.32
N VAL A 4 2.78 4.24 2.15
CA VAL A 4 1.36 4.21 1.79
C VAL A 4 0.58 3.23 2.66
N LYS A 5 -0.70 3.53 2.85
CA LYS A 5 -1.73 2.60 3.31
C LYS A 5 -2.54 2.18 2.10
N PHE A 6 -2.66 0.88 1.86
CA PHE A 6 -3.43 0.35 0.76
C PHE A 6 -4.32 -0.81 1.22
N LYS A 7 -5.43 -1.02 0.52
CA LYS A 7 -6.38 -2.10 0.78
C LYS A 7 -6.17 -3.21 -0.22
N ASP A 8 -6.01 -4.43 0.26
CA ASP A 8 -6.25 -5.67 -0.50
C ASP A 8 -7.75 -5.96 -0.44
N ILE A 9 -8.40 -5.89 -1.60
CA ILE A 9 -9.84 -6.05 -1.75
C ILE A 9 -10.24 -7.53 -1.66
N GLU A 10 -9.42 -8.44 -2.19
CA GLU A 10 -9.73 -9.87 -2.22
C GLU A 10 -9.76 -10.44 -0.81
N ASN A 11 -8.78 -10.07 0.00
CA ASN A 11 -8.68 -10.51 1.40
C ASN A 11 -9.40 -9.56 2.37
N ASN A 12 -9.87 -8.41 1.90
CA ASN A 12 -10.46 -7.33 2.70
C ASN A 12 -9.55 -6.91 3.87
N GLU A 13 -8.25 -6.81 3.59
CA GLU A 13 -7.21 -6.43 4.55
C GLU A 13 -6.59 -5.09 4.18
N VAL A 14 -6.04 -4.41 5.19
CA VAL A 14 -5.33 -3.14 5.00
C VAL A 14 -3.87 -3.36 5.34
N HIS A 15 -3.00 -2.91 4.43
CA HIS A 15 -1.58 -3.09 4.53
C HIS A 15 -0.85 -1.74 4.45
N GLY A 16 0.36 -1.75 4.99
CA GLY A 16 1.33 -0.67 4.80
C GLY A 16 2.34 -1.07 3.73
N GLY A 17 2.82 -0.10 2.96
CA GLY A 17 3.84 -0.33 1.94
C GLY A 17 4.66 0.89 1.62
N ILE A 18 5.53 0.76 0.62
CA ILE A 18 6.29 1.86 0.04
C ILE A 18 5.88 2.03 -1.41
N LEU A 19 5.35 3.21 -1.76
CA LEU A 19 5.13 3.64 -3.13
C LEU A 19 6.46 4.09 -3.73
N THR A 20 6.86 3.41 -4.80
CA THR A 20 8.07 3.65 -5.58
C THR A 20 7.88 4.84 -6.52
N ASP A 21 8.97 5.30 -7.16
CA ASP A 21 8.89 6.39 -8.13
C ASP A 21 8.25 5.95 -9.46
N ASP A 22 8.24 4.63 -9.74
CA ASP A 22 7.60 4.03 -10.91
C ASP A 22 6.08 3.82 -10.73
N GLY A 23 5.57 4.07 -9.51
CA GLY A 23 4.16 3.90 -9.16
C GLY A 23 3.81 2.55 -8.53
N ASP A 24 4.76 1.61 -8.47
CA ASP A 24 4.56 0.31 -7.82
C ASP A 24 4.55 0.45 -6.29
N VAL A 25 3.90 -0.50 -5.60
CA VAL A 25 3.92 -0.60 -4.14
C VAL A 25 4.65 -1.85 -3.69
N ILE A 26 5.59 -1.69 -2.76
CA ILE A 26 6.22 -2.80 -2.05
C ILE A 26 5.47 -3.03 -0.74
N CYS A 27 4.86 -4.21 -0.52
CA CYS A 27 4.18 -4.52 0.74
C CYS A 27 5.18 -4.57 1.89
N GLY A 28 4.92 -3.80 2.95
CA GLY A 28 5.70 -3.87 4.18
C GLY A 28 5.54 -5.20 4.93
N CYS A 29 4.48 -5.95 4.64
CA CYS A 29 4.18 -7.24 5.24
C CYS A 29 5.14 -8.37 4.81
N CYS A 30 5.38 -8.48 3.51
CA CYS A 30 6.06 -9.62 2.89
C CYS A 30 7.14 -9.23 1.86
N GLY A 31 7.27 -7.95 1.54
CA GLY A 31 8.17 -7.46 0.50
C GLY A 31 7.67 -7.71 -0.93
N GLY A 32 6.43 -8.19 -1.10
CA GLY A 32 5.82 -8.38 -2.42
C GLY A 32 5.68 -7.07 -3.19
N LEU A 33 5.88 -7.13 -4.51
CA LEU A 33 5.73 -6.00 -5.41
C LEU A 33 4.33 -6.03 -6.03
N ILE A 34 3.60 -4.93 -5.91
CA ILE A 34 2.30 -4.71 -6.53
C ILE A 34 2.51 -3.67 -7.64
N PRO A 35 2.42 -4.09 -8.91
CA PRO A 35 2.56 -3.21 -10.07
C PRO A 35 1.57 -2.04 -10.04
N ALA A 36 1.98 -0.89 -10.58
CA ALA A 36 1.15 0.31 -10.64
C ALA A 36 -0.22 0.12 -11.32
N ASP A 37 -0.29 -0.75 -12.33
CA ASP A 37 -1.54 -1.09 -13.04
C ASP A 37 -2.47 -2.01 -12.24
N GLU A 38 -1.94 -2.69 -11.22
CA GLU A 38 -2.72 -3.53 -10.30
C GLU A 38 -3.28 -2.74 -9.10
N LEU A 39 -2.85 -1.48 -8.89
CA LEU A 39 -3.33 -0.58 -7.83
C LEU A 39 -4.65 0.11 -8.18
N THR A 40 -5.65 -0.68 -8.61
CA THR A 40 -7.01 -0.20 -8.82
C THR A 40 -8.04 -1.16 -8.21
N GLU A 41 -9.29 -0.68 -8.06
CA GLU A 41 -10.39 -1.53 -7.56
C GLU A 41 -10.63 -2.79 -8.41
N GLU A 42 -10.32 -2.73 -9.71
CA GLU A 42 -10.50 -3.83 -10.65
C GLU A 42 -9.48 -4.96 -10.43
N TYR A 43 -8.25 -4.62 -10.03
CA TYR A 43 -7.13 -5.55 -9.87
C TYR A 43 -6.82 -5.87 -8.39
N GLY A 44 -7.74 -5.53 -7.49
CA GLY A 44 -7.73 -6.02 -6.12
C GLY A 44 -6.95 -5.17 -5.13
N HIS A 45 -6.31 -4.07 -5.52
CA HIS A 45 -5.55 -3.23 -4.60
C HIS A 45 -5.85 -1.74 -4.77
N VAL A 46 -6.04 -0.99 -3.68
CA VAL A 46 -6.28 0.47 -3.75
C VAL A 46 -5.47 1.20 -2.71
N ILE A 47 -4.74 2.25 -3.13
CA ILE A 47 -4.11 3.19 -2.19
C ILE A 47 -5.20 4.01 -1.49
N LEU A 48 -5.21 3.94 -0.17
CA LEU A 48 -6.11 4.71 0.69
C LEU A 48 -5.47 6.04 1.13
N GLU A 49 -4.17 6.02 1.41
CA GLU A 49 -3.44 7.16 1.94
C GLU A 49 -1.96 7.12 1.56
N GLU A 50 -1.40 8.28 1.22
CA GLU A 50 0.03 8.51 1.08
C GLU A 50 0.53 9.36 2.25
N PHE A 51 1.54 8.88 2.96
CA PHE A 51 2.10 9.61 4.09
C PHE A 51 3.17 10.60 3.62
N SER A 52 3.05 11.87 4.03
CA SER A 52 4.03 12.92 3.72
C SER A 52 5.28 12.85 4.61
N GLU A 53 5.20 12.15 5.74
CA GLU A 53 6.28 11.93 6.70
C GLU A 53 6.41 10.45 7.00
N TRP A 54 7.55 10.03 7.54
CA TRP A 54 7.73 8.65 7.97
C TRP A 54 6.89 8.36 9.21
N VAL A 55 6.00 7.37 9.09
CA VAL A 55 5.09 6.92 10.14
C VAL A 55 5.35 5.46 10.51
N SER A 56 4.85 5.09 11.69
CA SER A 56 4.76 3.69 12.10
C SER A 56 3.59 3.03 11.37
N LEU A 57 3.86 2.29 10.28
CA LEU A 57 2.81 1.62 9.50
C LEU A 57 1.95 0.69 10.34
N ASP A 58 2.54 -0.07 11.28
CA ASP A 58 1.79 -0.96 12.20
C ASP A 58 0.69 -0.22 12.99
N LYS A 59 0.91 1.06 13.30
CA LYS A 59 -0.10 1.89 13.98
C LYS A 59 -1.08 2.48 12.97
N ALA A 60 -0.55 3.03 11.87
CA ALA A 60 -1.33 3.75 10.87
C ALA A 60 -2.34 2.85 10.12
N ILE A 61 -2.08 1.54 10.01
CA ILE A 61 -3.02 0.60 9.37
C ILE A 61 -4.14 0.12 10.29
N LEU A 62 -4.01 0.30 11.60
CA LEU A 62 -4.99 -0.13 12.61
C LEU A 62 -6.01 0.97 12.98
N ASP A 63 -5.67 2.24 12.75
CA ASP A 63 -6.57 3.41 12.87
C ASP A 63 -7.47 3.57 11.63
#